data_AF-S3C8F0-F1
#
_entry.id   AF-S3C8F0-F1
#
_cell.length_a   1.000
_cell.length_b   1.000
_cell.length_c   1.000
_cell.angle_alpha   90.00
_cell.angle_beta   90.00
_cell.angle_gamma   90.00
#
_symmetry.space_group_name_H-M   'P 1'
#
loop_
_entity.id
_entity.type
_entity.pdbx_description
1 polymer ?
#
loop_
_entity_poly.entity_id
_entity_poly.type
_entity_poly.pdbx_seq_one_letter_code
_entity_poly.pdbx_strand_id
1 'polypeptide(L)'
;MENMPYKWLTSPVMLHSSRKHECTMTPEQCAFKYRRWVNWYVADLVKAVLPSTSLLPPSASSSRPTPRAWLTTLAAVRAFSYPDTHIFRWRSPSLGVCILLGCGFVYFSGVSLGAKPYYWPNTDTLSYGDSPPLATRSGYLSLACLPFIFAFGAKANLLTTITGVAPEKLIVFHLFAAWVMFNASAMWLAGVIALVAQAWLTFMSLPFVRHRAYEFFKFFHLFLAVAIFVVFLFIHVDYTLTSWDYIIAMGAIYCTSLL
;
A
#
# COMPACT_ATOMS: atom_id res chain seq x y z
N MET A 1 -2.29 -5.26 -41.96
CA MET A 1 -2.57 -4.31 -40.85
C MET A 1 -1.52 -3.21 -40.91
N GLU A 2 -1.54 -2.50 -42.03
CA GLU A 2 -0.51 -1.56 -42.44
C GLU A 2 -1.15 -0.16 -42.33
N ASN A 3 -0.43 0.77 -41.70
CA ASN A 3 -0.78 2.17 -41.46
C ASN A 3 -1.51 2.49 -40.13
N MET A 4 -0.79 2.33 -39.01
CA MET A 4 -1.03 3.11 -37.79
C MET A 4 -0.05 4.29 -37.74
N PRO A 5 -0.50 5.55 -37.56
CA PRO A 5 0.32 6.76 -37.76
C PRO A 5 1.33 7.05 -36.64
N TYR A 6 1.40 6.21 -35.61
CA TYR A 6 2.27 6.42 -34.46
C TYR A 6 3.27 5.28 -34.31
N LYS A 7 4.53 5.52 -34.71
CA LYS A 7 5.65 4.55 -34.65
C LYS A 7 5.93 3.99 -33.24
N TRP A 8 5.48 4.68 -32.20
CA TRP A 8 5.72 4.32 -30.79
C TRP A 8 4.59 3.48 -30.17
N LEU A 9 3.45 3.31 -30.86
CA LEU A 9 2.33 2.52 -30.37
C LEU A 9 2.08 1.33 -31.29
N THR A 10 2.85 0.27 -31.07
CA THR A 10 2.67 -1.00 -31.79
C THR A 10 1.39 -1.70 -31.31
N SER A 11 0.48 -1.99 -32.24
CA SER A 11 -0.73 -2.78 -31.99
C SER A 11 -0.42 -4.28 -31.92
N PRO A 12 -1.14 -5.07 -31.10
CA PRO A 12 -2.21 -4.63 -30.20
C PRO A 12 -1.65 -3.89 -28.98
N VAL A 13 -2.37 -2.86 -28.51
CA VAL A 13 -2.06 -2.20 -27.25
C VAL A 13 -2.25 -3.22 -26.13
N MET A 14 -1.14 -3.75 -25.62
CA MET A 14 -1.17 -4.67 -24.50
C MET A 14 -1.54 -3.90 -23.25
N LEU A 15 -2.75 -4.13 -22.74
CA LEU A 15 -3.21 -3.57 -21.46
C LEU A 15 -2.64 -4.33 -20.26
N HIS A 16 -2.02 -5.50 -20.51
CA HIS A 16 -1.44 -6.39 -19.53
C HIS A 16 0.04 -6.69 -19.79
N SER A 17 0.81 -6.94 -18.72
CA SER A 17 2.20 -7.38 -18.76
C SER A 17 2.32 -8.81 -18.22
N SER A 18 2.46 -9.81 -19.09
CA SER A 18 2.75 -11.19 -18.65
C SER A 18 4.26 -11.38 -18.51
N ARG A 19 4.71 -11.88 -17.35
CA ARG A 19 6.13 -12.17 -17.07
C ARG A 19 6.30 -13.64 -16.72
N LYS A 20 6.17 -14.54 -17.70
CA LYS A 20 6.60 -15.93 -17.52
C LYS A 20 8.12 -15.97 -17.40
N HIS A 21 8.61 -16.56 -16.31
CA HIS A 21 9.99 -16.47 -15.85
C HIS A 21 10.85 -17.66 -16.28
N GLU A 22 10.99 -17.88 -17.59
CA GLU A 22 12.09 -18.73 -18.06
C GLU A 22 13.34 -17.87 -18.22
N CYS A 23 14.38 -18.18 -17.44
CA CYS A 23 15.65 -17.48 -17.50
C CYS A 23 16.55 -18.20 -18.52
N THR A 24 16.84 -17.54 -19.63
CA THR A 24 17.66 -18.06 -20.73
C THR A 24 19.15 -17.72 -20.59
N MET A 25 19.55 -17.12 -19.45
CA MET A 25 20.93 -16.70 -19.16
C MET A 25 21.76 -17.83 -18.53
N THR A 26 23.04 -17.58 -18.25
CA THR A 26 23.89 -18.55 -17.53
C THR A 26 23.32 -18.88 -16.13
N PRO A 27 23.61 -20.08 -15.58
CA PRO A 27 23.11 -20.48 -14.26
C PRO A 27 23.40 -19.46 -13.16
N GLU A 28 24.58 -18.84 -13.18
CA GLU A 28 25.01 -17.83 -12.21
C GLU A 28 24.21 -16.53 -12.35
N GLN A 29 23.96 -16.10 -13.60
CA GLN A 29 23.14 -14.93 -13.89
C GLN A 29 21.67 -15.15 -13.52
N CYS A 30 21.15 -16.36 -13.74
CA CYS A 30 19.81 -16.73 -13.28
C CYS A 30 19.75 -16.79 -11.75
N ALA A 31 20.75 -17.37 -11.07
CA ALA A 31 20.81 -17.36 -9.60
C ALA A 31 20.89 -15.94 -9.03
N PHE A 32 21.61 -15.03 -9.69
CA PHE A 32 21.62 -13.61 -9.35
C PHE A 32 20.23 -12.97 -9.55
N LYS A 33 19.61 -13.22 -10.71
CA LYS A 33 18.26 -12.72 -11.05
C LYS A 33 17.19 -13.23 -10.10
N TYR A 34 17.30 -14.41 -9.51
CA TYR A 34 16.31 -15.01 -8.59
C TYR A 34 16.65 -14.85 -7.11
N ARG A 35 17.70 -14.11 -6.76
CA ARG A 35 18.08 -13.87 -5.36
C ARG A 35 16.94 -13.16 -4.61
N ARG A 36 16.58 -13.65 -3.41
CA ARG A 36 15.43 -13.19 -2.59
C ARG A 36 15.25 -11.68 -2.43
N TRP A 37 16.35 -10.93 -2.32
CA TRP A 37 16.31 -9.48 -2.07
C TRP A 37 16.39 -8.63 -3.34
N VAL A 38 16.60 -9.28 -4.48
CA VAL A 38 16.74 -8.66 -5.81
C VAL A 38 15.49 -8.99 -6.64
N ASN A 39 15.05 -10.25 -6.59
CA ASN A 39 13.83 -10.71 -7.22
C ASN A 39 12.65 -10.73 -6.25
N TRP A 40 11.82 -9.71 -6.36
CA TRP A 40 10.66 -9.62 -5.49
C TRP A 40 9.48 -10.51 -5.90
N TYR A 41 9.48 -11.03 -7.13
CA TYR A 41 8.49 -12.03 -7.56
C TYR A 41 8.54 -13.33 -6.74
N VAL A 42 9.69 -13.64 -6.15
CA VAL A 42 9.90 -14.83 -5.31
C VAL A 42 9.79 -14.50 -3.81
N ALA A 43 9.83 -13.21 -3.45
CA ALA A 43 9.83 -12.77 -2.05
C ALA A 43 8.44 -12.84 -1.39
N ASP A 44 7.36 -12.87 -2.17
CA ASP A 44 5.97 -12.92 -1.66
C ASP A 44 5.65 -14.18 -0.87
N LEU A 45 6.17 -15.34 -1.31
CA LEU A 45 5.94 -16.64 -0.65
C LEU A 45 6.41 -16.68 0.81
N VAL A 46 7.24 -15.71 1.23
CA VAL A 46 7.81 -15.64 2.59
C VAL A 46 7.25 -14.48 3.42
N LYS A 47 6.53 -13.53 2.80
CA LYS A 47 6.03 -12.31 3.47
C LYS A 47 4.55 -12.33 3.82
N ALA A 48 3.87 -13.46 3.60
CA ALA A 48 2.61 -13.78 4.26
C ALA A 48 2.84 -14.03 5.77
N VAL A 49 3.33 -13.04 6.49
CA VAL A 49 3.32 -13.04 7.96
C VAL A 49 2.28 -12.02 8.40
N LEU A 50 1.03 -12.49 8.43
CA LEU A 50 0.27 -12.67 9.67
C LEU A 50 -0.85 -13.67 9.32
N PRO A 51 -1.02 -14.79 10.06
CA PRO A 51 -2.18 -15.65 9.85
C PRO A 51 -3.44 -14.87 10.25
N SER A 52 -4.16 -14.37 9.26
CA SER A 52 -5.40 -13.58 9.39
C SER A 52 -6.63 -14.39 9.84
N THR A 53 -6.46 -15.43 10.66
CA THR A 53 -7.57 -16.32 11.03
C THR A 53 -7.78 -16.52 12.54
N SER A 54 -7.30 -15.62 13.39
CA SER A 54 -7.62 -15.72 14.84
C SER A 54 -7.86 -14.40 15.59
N LEU A 55 -8.11 -13.29 14.88
CA LEU A 55 -8.59 -12.04 15.52
C LEU A 55 -10.12 -11.89 15.45
N LEU A 56 -10.86 -13.00 15.43
CA LEU A 56 -12.24 -12.94 15.90
C LEU A 56 -12.15 -12.69 17.41
N PRO A 57 -12.66 -11.56 17.94
CA PRO A 57 -12.86 -11.47 19.37
C PRO A 57 -13.73 -12.65 19.77
N PRO A 58 -13.41 -13.37 20.87
CA PRO A 58 -14.38 -14.30 21.41
C PRO A 58 -15.67 -13.52 21.61
N SER A 59 -16.78 -14.05 21.06
CA SER A 59 -18.12 -13.53 21.31
C SER A 59 -18.20 -13.19 22.80
N ALA A 60 -18.41 -11.91 23.09
CA ALA A 60 -18.34 -11.36 24.43
C ALA A 60 -19.50 -11.94 25.25
N SER A 61 -19.32 -13.15 25.78
CA SER A 61 -20.08 -13.60 26.93
C SER A 61 -19.72 -12.65 28.07
N SER A 62 -20.70 -11.86 28.50
CA SER A 62 -20.58 -10.78 29.49
C SER A 62 -20.19 -11.24 30.91
N SER A 63 -19.78 -12.51 31.08
CA SER A 63 -19.64 -13.17 32.37
C SER A 63 -18.19 -13.36 32.85
N ARG A 64 -17.16 -13.13 32.01
CA ARG A 64 -15.75 -13.30 32.43
C ARG A 64 -15.11 -11.96 32.81
N PRO A 65 -14.53 -11.82 34.01
CA PRO A 65 -13.79 -10.62 34.38
C PRO A 65 -12.58 -10.45 33.44
N THR A 66 -12.38 -9.23 32.96
CA THR A 66 -11.24 -8.90 32.09
C THR A 66 -9.93 -9.05 32.87
N PRO A 67 -8.91 -9.75 32.32
CA PRO A 67 -7.65 -9.95 33.02
C PRO A 67 -6.96 -8.62 33.35
N ARG A 68 -6.37 -8.49 34.56
CA ARG A 68 -5.61 -7.28 34.96
C ARG A 68 -4.53 -6.91 33.94
N ALA A 69 -3.82 -7.90 33.40
CA ALA A 69 -2.81 -7.68 32.36
C ALA A 69 -3.39 -7.03 31.10
N TRP A 70 -4.59 -7.41 30.68
CA TRP A 70 -5.27 -6.81 29.53
C TRP A 70 -5.62 -5.34 29.79
N LEU A 71 -6.13 -5.04 30.99
CA LEU A 71 -6.43 -3.66 31.40
C LEU A 71 -5.17 -2.79 31.49
N THR A 72 -4.06 -3.34 32.02
CA THR A 72 -2.76 -2.64 32.08
C THR A 72 -2.21 -2.36 30.69
N THR A 73 -2.27 -3.34 29.78
CA THR A 73 -1.86 -3.16 28.38
C THR A 73 -2.72 -2.12 27.68
N LEU A 74 -4.05 -2.17 27.83
CA LEU A 74 -4.93 -1.16 27.26
C LEU A 74 -4.67 0.24 27.83
N ALA A 75 -4.42 0.34 29.14
CA ALA A 75 -4.08 1.61 29.78
C ALA A 75 -2.76 2.19 29.22
N ALA A 76 -1.73 1.35 29.04
CA ALA A 76 -0.47 1.74 28.42
C ALA A 76 -0.67 2.19 26.96
N VAL A 77 -1.38 1.40 26.14
CA VAL A 77 -1.68 1.75 24.75
C VAL A 77 -2.40 3.10 24.69
N ARG A 78 -3.40 3.33 25.55
CA ARG A 78 -4.11 4.61 25.63
C ARG A 78 -3.20 5.76 26.05
N ALA A 79 -2.33 5.55 27.04
CA ALA A 79 -1.38 6.56 27.49
C ALA A 79 -0.44 7.03 26.38
N PHE A 80 -0.05 6.14 25.46
CA PHE A 80 0.77 6.52 24.29
C PHE A 80 -0.03 7.06 23.11
N SER A 81 -1.29 6.62 22.94
CA SER A 81 -2.08 6.88 21.72
C SER A 81 -2.99 8.11 21.81
N TYR A 82 -3.37 8.54 23.02
CA TYR A 82 -4.33 9.62 23.22
C TYR A 82 -3.76 11.02 23.39
N PRO A 83 -2.75 11.25 24.27
CA PRO A 83 -2.32 12.61 24.55
C PRO A 83 -1.61 13.19 23.33
N ASP A 84 -2.17 14.27 22.80
CA ASP A 84 -1.50 15.05 21.77
C ASP A 84 -0.21 15.61 22.36
N THR A 85 0.89 15.47 21.63
CA THR A 85 2.19 15.96 22.09
C THR A 85 2.41 17.38 21.57
N HIS A 86 3.17 18.18 22.31
CA HIS A 86 3.53 19.51 21.87
C HIS A 86 5.03 19.49 21.54
N ILE A 87 5.35 19.56 20.26
CA ILE A 87 6.73 19.66 19.79
C ILE A 87 6.97 21.14 19.42
N PHE A 88 7.74 21.84 20.24
CA PHE A 88 7.97 23.29 20.15
C PHE A 88 6.68 24.13 20.20
N ARG A 89 6.31 24.78 19.08
CA ARG A 89 5.07 25.56 18.91
C ARG A 89 3.99 24.80 18.12
N TRP A 90 4.25 23.55 17.75
CA TRP A 90 3.38 22.73 16.91
C TRP A 90 2.70 21.65 17.74
N ARG A 91 1.38 21.55 17.56
CA ARG A 91 0.58 20.47 18.13
C ARG A 91 0.77 19.23 17.25
N SER A 92 1.56 18.28 17.70
CA SER A 92 1.81 17.02 16.99
C SER A 92 0.81 15.95 17.40
N PRO A 93 0.61 14.91 16.56
CA PRO A 93 -0.09 13.70 16.97
C PRO A 93 0.49 13.09 18.24
N SER A 94 -0.20 12.12 18.82
CA SER A 94 0.27 11.45 20.02
C SER A 94 1.62 10.75 19.80
N LEU A 95 2.41 10.61 20.88
CA LEU A 95 3.75 10.03 20.81
C LEU A 95 3.73 8.64 20.17
N GLY A 96 2.73 7.82 20.50
CA GLY A 96 2.54 6.49 19.92
C GLY A 96 2.35 6.54 18.41
N VAL A 97 1.56 7.50 17.89
CA VAL A 97 1.39 7.70 16.44
C VAL A 97 2.72 8.09 15.80
N CYS A 98 3.46 9.04 16.38
CA CYS A 98 4.75 9.46 15.85
C CYS A 98 5.77 8.31 15.81
N ILE A 99 5.85 7.49 16.85
CA ILE A 99 6.72 6.31 16.90
C ILE A 99 6.32 5.31 15.81
N LEU A 100 5.03 5.00 15.66
CA LEU A 100 4.54 4.08 14.63
C LEU A 100 4.86 4.57 13.20
N LEU A 101 4.64 5.86 12.94
CA LEU A 101 4.98 6.47 11.65
C LEU A 101 6.50 6.45 11.40
N GLY A 102 7.31 6.71 12.42
CA GLY A 102 8.77 6.64 12.34
C GLY A 102 9.27 5.22 12.06
N CYS A 103 8.77 4.23 12.79
CA CYS A 103 9.06 2.81 12.54
C CYS A 103 8.64 2.39 11.13
N GLY A 104 7.46 2.82 10.68
CA GLY A 104 6.99 2.62 9.31
C GLY A 104 7.96 3.21 8.29
N PHE A 105 8.32 4.48 8.45
CA PHE A 105 9.27 5.17 7.55
C PHE A 105 10.61 4.43 7.46
N VAL A 106 11.18 4.01 8.59
CA VAL A 106 12.43 3.23 8.63
C VAL A 106 12.26 1.89 7.93
N TYR A 107 11.16 1.19 8.15
CA TYR A 107 10.87 -0.08 7.50
C TYR A 107 10.73 0.07 5.97
N PHE A 108 9.87 0.97 5.49
CA PHE A 108 9.67 1.20 4.05
C PHE A 108 10.97 1.64 3.37
N SER A 109 11.74 2.53 4.01
CA SER A 109 13.05 2.96 3.50
C SER A 109 14.06 1.82 3.49
N GLY A 110 14.15 1.02 4.56
CA GLY A 110 15.07 -0.10 4.66
C GLY A 110 14.77 -1.20 3.64
N VAL A 111 13.50 -1.47 3.37
CA VAL A 111 13.10 -2.44 2.34
C VAL A 111 13.42 -1.91 0.93
N SER A 112 13.11 -0.64 0.67
CA SER A 112 13.30 -0.03 -0.65
C SER A 112 14.78 0.19 -0.98
N LEU A 113 15.55 0.69 -0.02
CA LEU A 113 16.93 1.15 -0.22
C LEU A 113 17.98 0.21 0.39
N GLY A 114 17.63 -0.73 1.26
CA GLY A 114 18.61 -1.59 1.94
C GLY A 114 19.27 -2.61 1.01
N ALA A 115 18.49 -3.26 0.14
CA ALA A 115 19.03 -4.27 -0.78
C ALA A 115 19.58 -3.66 -2.08
N LYS A 116 20.79 -4.08 -2.45
CA LYS A 116 21.43 -3.75 -3.74
C LYS A 116 21.41 -4.98 -4.66
N PRO A 117 21.38 -4.79 -6.00
CA PRO A 117 21.43 -3.51 -6.72
C PRO A 117 20.07 -2.80 -6.80
N TYR A 118 20.08 -1.50 -7.07
CA TYR A 118 18.85 -0.72 -7.31
C TYR A 118 18.32 -0.88 -8.74
N TYR A 119 19.24 -0.94 -9.70
CA TYR A 119 18.98 -1.12 -11.12
C TYR A 119 19.67 -2.40 -11.60
N TRP A 120 19.11 -3.03 -12.63
CA TRP A 120 19.78 -4.16 -13.25
C TRP A 120 21.08 -3.70 -13.94
N PRO A 121 22.18 -4.46 -13.83
CA PRO A 121 23.39 -4.20 -14.59
C PRO A 121 23.22 -4.68 -16.04
N ASN A 122 22.24 -4.10 -16.74
CA ASN A 122 21.97 -4.42 -18.13
C ASN A 122 23.09 -3.85 -19.02
N THR A 123 23.47 -4.61 -20.04
CA THR A 123 24.39 -4.21 -21.11
C THR A 123 23.76 -4.53 -22.46
N ASP A 124 24.34 -4.07 -23.57
CA ASP A 124 23.78 -4.26 -24.92
C ASP A 124 23.52 -5.75 -25.28
N THR A 125 24.26 -6.67 -24.65
CA THR A 125 24.15 -8.13 -24.87
C THR A 125 23.47 -8.88 -23.72
N LEU A 126 23.21 -8.23 -22.57
CA LEU A 126 22.68 -8.87 -21.36
C LEU A 126 21.57 -8.01 -20.75
N SER A 127 20.34 -8.51 -20.80
CA SER A 127 19.18 -7.87 -20.17
C SER A 127 18.56 -8.77 -19.11
N TYR A 128 18.57 -8.32 -17.85
CA TYR A 128 17.88 -8.99 -16.76
C TYR A 128 16.37 -8.70 -16.76
N GLY A 129 15.96 -7.59 -17.38
CA GLY A 129 14.57 -7.14 -17.54
C GLY A 129 14.44 -5.61 -17.49
N ASP A 130 13.27 -5.13 -17.90
CA ASP A 130 13.00 -3.68 -18.04
C ASP A 130 12.63 -3.01 -16.71
N SER A 131 12.10 -3.78 -15.74
CA SER A 131 11.74 -3.24 -14.43
C SER A 131 12.87 -3.45 -13.42
N PRO A 132 13.52 -2.38 -12.94
CA PRO A 132 14.63 -2.50 -12.01
C PRO A 132 14.18 -3.02 -10.64
N PRO A 133 15.07 -3.67 -9.86
CA PRO A 133 14.73 -4.22 -8.53
C PRO A 133 14.16 -3.18 -7.56
N LEU A 134 14.58 -1.92 -7.65
CA LEU A 134 14.04 -0.83 -6.83
C LEU A 134 12.56 -0.55 -7.16
N ALA A 135 12.20 -0.51 -8.44
CA ALA A 135 10.83 -0.24 -8.88
C ALA A 135 9.88 -1.40 -8.55
N THR A 136 10.35 -2.65 -8.69
CA THR A 136 9.55 -3.82 -8.30
C THR A 136 9.29 -3.84 -6.79
N ARG A 137 10.31 -3.50 -5.98
CA ARG A 137 10.19 -3.37 -4.53
C ARG A 137 9.19 -2.31 -4.09
N SER A 138 9.31 -1.13 -4.66
CA SER A 138 8.44 -0.02 -4.34
C SER A 138 7.00 -0.36 -4.77
N GLY A 139 6.82 -0.96 -5.96
CA GLY A 139 5.52 -1.42 -6.43
C GLY A 139 4.83 -2.38 -5.45
N TYR A 140 5.57 -3.33 -4.88
CA TYR A 140 5.04 -4.21 -3.83
C TYR A 140 4.66 -3.49 -2.55
N LEU A 141 5.51 -2.58 -2.07
CA LEU A 141 5.22 -1.80 -0.87
C LEU A 141 3.98 -0.92 -1.07
N SER A 142 3.80 -0.40 -2.28
CA SER A 142 2.61 0.31 -2.71
C SER A 142 1.37 -0.58 -2.64
N LEU A 143 1.40 -1.76 -3.25
CA LEU A 143 0.29 -2.73 -3.21
C LEU A 143 -0.03 -3.19 -1.78
N ALA A 144 1.00 -3.42 -0.96
CA ALA A 144 0.84 -3.82 0.43
C ALA A 144 0.12 -2.77 1.27
N CYS A 145 0.20 -1.48 0.93
CA CYS A 145 -0.51 -0.40 1.61
C CYS A 145 -2.01 -0.39 1.30
N LEU A 146 -2.45 -0.97 0.18
CA LEU A 146 -3.82 -0.88 -0.32
C LEU A 146 -4.89 -1.33 0.69
N PRO A 147 -4.83 -2.54 1.30
CA PRO A 147 -5.82 -2.94 2.30
C PRO A 147 -5.86 -2.02 3.52
N PHE A 148 -4.70 -1.47 3.93
CA PHE A 148 -4.61 -0.59 5.09
C PHE A 148 -5.21 0.80 4.83
N ILE A 149 -5.06 1.34 3.62
CA ILE A 149 -5.69 2.62 3.25
C ILE A 149 -7.20 2.53 3.45
N PHE A 150 -7.83 1.45 2.99
CA PHE A 150 -9.27 1.26 3.18
C PHE A 150 -9.62 0.94 4.64
N ALA A 151 -8.81 0.12 5.31
CA ALA A 151 -8.99 -0.19 6.73
C ALA A 151 -9.00 1.06 7.62
N PHE A 152 -8.19 2.06 7.31
CA PHE A 152 -8.05 3.27 8.14
C PHE A 152 -8.91 4.45 7.67
N GLY A 153 -9.46 4.39 6.45
CA GLY A 153 -10.18 5.50 5.82
C GLY A 153 -11.69 5.54 6.11
N ALA A 154 -12.29 4.40 6.49
CA ALA A 154 -13.72 4.31 6.72
C ALA A 154 -14.13 4.85 8.10
N LYS A 155 -15.28 5.56 8.16
CA LYS A 155 -15.88 6.04 9.41
C LYS A 155 -16.51 4.90 10.22
N ALA A 156 -17.19 3.98 9.54
CA ALA A 156 -17.58 2.69 10.09
C ALA A 156 -16.37 1.76 9.96
N ASN A 157 -15.77 1.37 11.08
CA ASN A 157 -14.45 0.75 11.06
C ASN A 157 -14.36 -0.40 12.05
N LEU A 158 -14.12 -1.61 11.55
CA LEU A 158 -13.91 -2.80 12.36
C LEU A 158 -12.75 -2.63 13.35
N LEU A 159 -11.70 -1.90 12.98
CA LEU A 159 -10.55 -1.66 13.85
C LEU A 159 -10.93 -0.80 15.06
N THR A 160 -11.84 0.16 14.90
CA THR A 160 -12.39 0.93 16.02
C THR A 160 -13.12 -0.01 16.99
N THR A 161 -13.89 -0.96 16.47
CA THR A 161 -14.60 -1.95 17.30
C THR A 161 -13.65 -2.86 18.07
N ILE A 162 -12.53 -3.26 17.47
CA ILE A 162 -11.54 -4.16 18.09
C ILE A 162 -10.63 -3.41 19.07
N THR A 163 -10.13 -2.24 18.69
CA THR A 163 -9.08 -1.52 19.44
C THR A 163 -9.63 -0.46 20.39
N GLY A 164 -10.87 -0.02 20.20
CA GLY A 164 -11.46 1.12 20.90
C GLY A 164 -10.83 2.47 20.53
N VAL A 165 -9.97 2.52 19.51
CA VAL A 165 -9.37 3.77 19.02
C VAL A 165 -10.35 4.47 18.08
N ALA A 166 -10.60 5.75 18.33
CA ALA A 166 -11.55 6.53 17.55
C ALA A 166 -11.10 6.65 16.07
N PRO A 167 -12.04 6.56 15.09
CA PRO A 167 -11.71 6.55 13.66
C PRO A 167 -11.00 7.84 13.21
N GLU A 168 -11.21 8.97 13.90
CA GLU A 168 -10.54 10.24 13.64
C GLU A 168 -9.03 10.18 13.93
N LYS A 169 -8.60 9.27 14.80
CA LYS A 169 -7.18 9.01 15.06
C LYS A 169 -6.60 8.02 14.06
N LEU A 170 -7.42 7.18 13.42
CA LEU A 170 -6.98 6.22 12.39
C LEU A 170 -6.69 6.89 11.04
N ILE A 171 -7.33 8.02 10.74
CA ILE A 171 -7.14 8.75 9.47
C ILE A 171 -5.69 9.18 9.21
N VAL A 172 -4.87 9.34 10.27
CA VAL A 172 -3.45 9.65 10.12
C VAL A 172 -2.69 8.50 9.44
N PHE A 173 -3.07 7.26 9.73
CA PHE A 173 -2.49 6.06 9.13
C PHE A 173 -3.01 5.85 7.71
N HIS A 174 -4.28 6.17 7.43
CA HIS A 174 -4.81 6.25 6.07
C HIS A 174 -3.97 7.21 5.20
N LEU A 175 -3.73 8.43 5.70
CA LEU A 175 -2.95 9.43 4.98
C LEU A 175 -1.51 8.97 4.77
N PHE A 176 -0.85 8.44 5.81
CA PHE A 176 0.51 7.92 5.70
C PHE A 176 0.62 6.80 4.66
N ALA A 177 -0.27 5.81 4.72
CA ALA A 177 -0.30 4.70 3.77
C ALA A 177 -0.56 5.18 2.34
N ALA A 178 -1.44 6.18 2.16
CA ALA A 178 -1.68 6.80 0.85
C ALA A 178 -0.43 7.51 0.28
N TRP A 179 0.33 8.20 1.13
CA TRP A 179 1.61 8.81 0.75
C TRP A 179 2.67 7.78 0.40
N VAL A 180 2.80 6.72 1.18
CA VAL A 180 3.72 5.60 0.88
C VAL A 180 3.34 4.97 -0.46
N MET A 181 2.06 4.69 -0.68
CA MET A 181 1.56 4.11 -1.93
C MET A 181 1.86 5.00 -3.13
N PHE A 182 1.66 6.31 -3.02
CA PHE A 182 1.99 7.24 -4.11
C PHE A 182 3.49 7.27 -4.43
N ASN A 183 4.35 7.41 -3.42
CA ASN A 183 5.81 7.50 -3.62
C ASN A 183 6.42 6.19 -4.13
N ALA A 184 5.77 5.05 -3.90
CA ALA A 184 6.29 3.75 -4.25
C ALA A 184 5.76 3.20 -5.59
N SER A 185 4.86 3.91 -6.27
CA SER A 185 4.23 3.49 -7.52
C SER A 185 5.21 3.38 -8.73
N ALA A 186 4.96 2.43 -9.62
CA ALA A 186 5.78 2.15 -10.82
C ALA A 186 5.03 2.48 -12.12
N MET A 187 5.77 2.67 -13.22
CA MET A 187 5.26 3.26 -14.47
C MET A 187 4.95 2.24 -15.58
N TRP A 188 3.71 2.28 -16.08
CA TRP A 188 3.14 1.67 -17.31
C TRP A 188 1.92 2.49 -17.72
N LEU A 189 1.38 2.44 -18.95
CA LEU A 189 0.27 3.32 -19.36
C LEU A 189 -0.97 3.23 -18.43
N ALA A 190 -1.45 2.03 -18.12
CA ALA A 190 -2.51 1.83 -17.13
C ALA A 190 -2.09 2.31 -15.73
N GLY A 191 -0.82 2.10 -15.38
CA GLY A 191 -0.20 2.64 -14.17
C GLY A 191 -0.11 4.17 -14.15
N VAL A 192 0.04 4.86 -15.29
CA VAL A 192 0.07 6.33 -15.38
C VAL A 192 -1.30 6.89 -15.06
N ILE A 193 -2.37 6.29 -15.59
CA ILE A 193 -3.73 6.72 -15.27
C ILE A 193 -4.02 6.48 -13.79
N ALA A 194 -3.64 5.31 -13.25
CA ALA A 194 -3.73 5.03 -11.83
C ALA A 194 -2.89 6.01 -10.99
N LEU A 195 -1.68 6.39 -11.45
CA LEU A 195 -0.80 7.32 -10.76
C LEU A 195 -1.36 8.74 -10.78
N VAL A 196 -1.97 9.18 -11.88
CA VAL A 196 -2.66 10.48 -11.95
C VAL A 196 -3.86 10.51 -11.00
N ALA A 197 -4.67 9.44 -10.98
CA ALA A 197 -5.76 9.30 -10.02
C ALA A 197 -5.23 9.29 -8.57
N GLN A 198 -4.13 8.58 -8.30
CA GLN A 198 -3.48 8.55 -7.00
C GLN A 198 -2.89 9.90 -6.59
N ALA A 199 -2.29 10.63 -7.53
CA ALA A 199 -1.80 11.99 -7.32
C ALA A 199 -2.96 12.91 -6.92
N TRP A 200 -4.10 12.80 -7.62
CA TRP A 200 -5.31 13.53 -7.25
C TRP A 200 -5.77 13.17 -5.82
N LEU A 201 -5.88 11.88 -5.51
CA LEU A 201 -6.29 11.40 -4.19
C LEU A 201 -5.38 11.94 -3.08
N THR A 202 -4.08 12.03 -3.32
CA THR A 202 -3.10 12.49 -2.33
C THR A 202 -3.06 14.02 -2.21
N PHE A 203 -2.85 14.75 -3.30
CA PHE A 203 -2.70 16.21 -3.26
C PHE A 203 -4.00 16.94 -2.92
N MET A 204 -5.15 16.49 -3.42
CA MET A 204 -6.43 17.13 -3.07
C MET A 204 -6.84 16.87 -1.62
N SER A 205 -6.27 15.85 -0.97
CA SER A 205 -6.48 15.56 0.45
C SER A 205 -5.70 16.47 1.39
N LEU A 206 -4.81 17.33 0.88
CA LEU A 206 -4.08 18.30 1.69
C LEU A 206 -5.07 19.25 2.40
N PRO A 207 -4.89 19.54 3.71
CA PRO A 207 -5.82 20.38 4.46
C PRO A 207 -6.09 21.74 3.81
N PHE A 208 -5.06 22.35 3.23
CA PHE A 208 -5.16 23.61 2.49
C PHE A 208 -6.16 23.55 1.32
N VAL A 209 -6.21 22.43 0.61
CA VAL A 209 -7.09 22.27 -0.56
C VAL A 209 -8.49 21.83 -0.10
N ARG A 210 -8.56 20.76 0.68
CA ARG A 210 -9.82 20.17 1.15
C ARG A 210 -10.70 21.15 1.92
N HIS A 211 -10.12 22.05 2.71
CA HIS A 211 -10.91 22.99 3.53
C HIS A 211 -11.56 24.11 2.69
N ARG A 212 -11.05 24.39 1.48
CA ARG A 212 -11.62 25.44 0.61
C ARG A 212 -12.81 24.99 -0.20
N ALA A 213 -12.87 23.72 -0.56
CA ALA A 213 -13.92 23.16 -1.42
C ALA A 213 -14.29 21.75 -0.97
N TYR A 214 -14.78 21.61 0.27
CA TYR A 214 -14.97 20.30 0.90
C TYR A 214 -15.97 19.40 0.18
N GLU A 215 -17.09 19.93 -0.30
CA GLU A 215 -18.10 19.16 -1.05
C GLU A 215 -17.54 18.67 -2.40
N PHE A 216 -16.83 19.56 -3.11
CA PHE A 216 -16.14 19.21 -4.36
C PHE A 216 -15.07 18.14 -4.13
N PHE A 217 -14.24 18.32 -3.10
CA PHE A 217 -13.24 17.34 -2.69
C PHE A 217 -13.88 15.98 -2.44
N LYS A 218 -14.93 15.90 -1.60
CA LYS A 218 -15.58 14.62 -1.26
C LYS A 218 -16.11 13.90 -2.50
N PHE A 219 -16.82 14.62 -3.38
CA PHE A 219 -17.39 14.05 -4.59
C PHE A 219 -16.30 13.47 -5.49
N PHE A 220 -15.28 14.28 -5.82
CA PHE A 220 -14.18 13.84 -6.69
C PHE A 220 -13.31 12.75 -6.06
N HIS A 221 -13.06 12.83 -4.75
CA HIS A 221 -12.25 11.86 -4.04
C HIS A 221 -12.91 10.48 -4.05
N LEU A 222 -14.18 10.38 -3.63
CA LEU A 222 -14.86 9.10 -3.48
C LEU A 222 -15.36 8.52 -4.82
N PHE A 223 -16.04 9.31 -5.65
CA PHE A 223 -16.75 8.77 -6.80
C PHE A 223 -15.91 8.72 -8.07
N LEU A 224 -15.01 9.69 -8.26
CA LEU A 224 -14.23 9.75 -9.49
C LEU A 224 -12.85 9.12 -9.28
N ALA A 225 -12.08 9.63 -8.32
CA ALA A 225 -10.68 9.29 -8.20
C ALA A 225 -10.46 7.89 -7.60
N VAL A 226 -11.21 7.48 -6.57
CA VAL A 226 -11.13 6.09 -6.07
C VAL A 226 -11.61 5.09 -7.13
N ALA A 227 -12.72 5.35 -7.81
CA ALA A 227 -13.23 4.43 -8.84
C ALA A 227 -12.24 4.26 -10.00
N ILE A 228 -11.72 5.37 -10.55
CA ILE A 228 -10.71 5.36 -11.61
C ILE A 228 -9.45 4.65 -11.11
N PHE A 229 -8.96 5.01 -9.91
CA PHE A 229 -7.76 4.40 -9.35
C PHE A 229 -7.91 2.88 -9.24
N VAL A 230 -8.99 2.38 -8.63
CA VAL A 230 -9.22 0.94 -8.43
C VAL A 230 -9.32 0.23 -9.78
N VAL A 231 -10.13 0.72 -10.71
CA VAL A 231 -10.30 0.07 -12.04
C VAL A 231 -8.98 0.00 -12.80
N PHE A 232 -8.25 1.11 -12.90
CA PHE A 232 -6.97 1.14 -13.62
C PHE A 232 -5.87 0.40 -12.86
N LEU A 233 -5.93 0.31 -11.54
CA LEU A 233 -5.03 -0.53 -10.75
C LEU A 233 -5.27 -2.02 -11.05
N PHE A 234 -6.53 -2.48 -11.11
CA PHE A 234 -6.85 -3.86 -11.51
C PHE A 234 -6.27 -4.20 -12.89
N ILE A 235 -6.46 -3.30 -13.87
CA ILE A 235 -5.90 -3.47 -15.22
C ILE A 235 -4.37 -3.43 -15.20
N HIS A 236 -3.78 -2.51 -14.43
CA HIS A 236 -2.34 -2.31 -14.39
C HIS A 236 -1.58 -3.52 -13.82
N VAL A 237 -2.12 -4.15 -12.78
CA VAL A 237 -1.41 -5.20 -12.06
C VAL A 237 -1.71 -6.60 -12.61
N ASP A 238 -2.77 -6.80 -13.40
CA ASP A 238 -3.09 -8.00 -14.20
C ASP A 238 -2.51 -9.35 -13.69
N TYR A 239 -2.95 -9.82 -12.52
CA TYR A 239 -2.52 -11.10 -11.89
C TYR A 239 -1.01 -11.23 -11.60
N THR A 240 -0.24 -10.19 -11.88
CA THR A 240 1.19 -10.18 -11.66
C THR A 240 1.46 -10.00 -10.16
N LEU A 241 2.54 -10.61 -9.65
CA LEU A 241 3.07 -10.34 -8.30
C LEU A 241 2.10 -10.61 -7.13
N THR A 242 1.25 -11.66 -7.21
CA THR A 242 0.20 -11.99 -6.20
C THR A 242 -0.71 -10.81 -5.79
N SER A 243 -0.76 -9.76 -6.62
CA SER A 243 -1.46 -8.51 -6.36
C SER A 243 -2.94 -8.67 -6.04
N TRP A 244 -3.57 -9.70 -6.60
CA TRP A 244 -4.96 -10.04 -6.35
C TRP A 244 -5.23 -10.37 -4.88
N ASP A 245 -4.27 -10.94 -4.15
CA ASP A 245 -4.43 -11.22 -2.73
C ASP A 245 -4.64 -9.92 -1.94
N TYR A 246 -3.86 -8.88 -2.26
CA TYR A 246 -3.97 -7.55 -1.63
C TYR A 246 -5.27 -6.83 -2.02
N ILE A 247 -5.71 -6.99 -3.27
CA ILE A 247 -6.93 -6.39 -3.78
C ILE A 247 -8.18 -7.07 -3.19
N ILE A 248 -8.18 -8.40 -3.10
CA ILE A 248 -9.24 -9.17 -2.45
C ILE A 248 -9.29 -8.81 -0.95
N ALA A 249 -8.13 -8.72 -0.28
CA ALA A 249 -8.06 -8.28 1.10
C ALA A 249 -8.62 -6.85 1.29
N MET A 250 -8.28 -5.92 0.40
CA MET A 250 -8.85 -4.57 0.38
C MET A 250 -10.38 -4.61 0.25
N GLY A 251 -10.91 -5.37 -0.72
CA GLY A 251 -12.35 -5.52 -0.92
C GLY A 251 -13.05 -6.10 0.31
N ALA A 252 -12.49 -7.17 0.90
CA ALA A 252 -13.02 -7.81 2.10
C ALA A 252 -13.06 -6.85 3.29
N ILE A 253 -11.97 -6.11 3.53
CA ILE A 253 -11.90 -5.10 4.59
C ILE A 253 -12.93 -4.00 4.36
N TYR A 254 -13.03 -3.48 3.12
CA TYR A 254 -14.01 -2.44 2.82
C TYR A 254 -15.44 -2.92 3.03
N CYS A 255 -15.77 -4.16 2.65
CA CYS A 255 -17.09 -4.74 2.92
C CYS A 255 -17.44 -4.77 4.41
N THR A 256 -16.46 -4.96 5.31
CA THR A 256 -16.72 -4.89 6.77
C THR A 256 -17.16 -3.50 7.23
N SER A 257 -16.86 -2.43 6.48
CA SER A 257 -17.31 -1.07 6.78
C SER A 257 -18.72 -0.75 6.27
N LEU A 258 -19.32 -1.65 5.48
CA LEU A 258 -20.67 -1.50 4.92
C LEU A 258 -21.74 -2.25 5.74
N LEU A 259 -21.33 -3.06 6.71
CA LEU A 259 -22.18 -3.80 7.65
C LEU A 259 -22.42 -2.98 8.92
#